data_AF-A0A2E5WSZ8-F1
#
_entry.id   AF-A0A2E5WSZ8-F1
#
_cell.length_a   1.000
_cell.length_b   1.000
_cell.length_c   1.000
_cell.angle_alpha   90.00
_cell.angle_beta   90.00
_cell.angle_gamma   90.00
#
_symmetry.space_group_name_H-M   'P 1'
#
loop_
_entity.id
_entity.type
_entity.pdbx_description
1 polymer ?
#
loop_
_entity_poly.entity_id
_entity_poly.type
_entity_poly.pdbx_seq_one_letter_code
_entity_poly.pdbx_strand_id
1 'polypeptide(L)'
;MLYADHRETKDVVSVLSAFAAKPGVTTQIESLSLTNRLIYGFCFHPKFTDNGFVYLHTSGPRRGEGAKNKNCRVSRWTMDRRALKIDHSSRLNIIQWDSNGHDGGGVVFGNDGMLYITTGDGTSDSDVNVTGQRIDLLLSKVLRIDVDRPRGKVPYSIPPDNPFIKTPKARPETWAHGFRNPWRITADRKTG
;
A
#
# COMPACT_ATOMS: atom_id res chain seq x y z
N MET A 1 16.38 -9.87 -2.72
CA MET A 1 15.75 -8.53 -2.77
C MET A 1 14.52 -8.65 -3.65
N LEU A 2 13.44 -7.93 -3.31
CA LEU A 2 12.29 -7.78 -4.20
C LEU A 2 12.35 -6.41 -4.86
N TYR A 3 11.82 -6.31 -6.07
CA TYR A 3 11.49 -5.05 -6.72
C TYR A 3 10.19 -5.22 -7.50
N ALA A 4 9.47 -4.12 -7.66
CA ALA A 4 8.28 -4.06 -8.51
C ALA A 4 8.64 -3.36 -9.81
N ASP A 5 8.10 -3.86 -10.90
CA ASP A 5 8.26 -3.33 -12.25
C ASP A 5 6.92 -3.29 -12.97
N HIS A 6 6.78 -2.32 -13.85
CA HIS A 6 5.63 -2.20 -14.73
C HIS A 6 5.98 -2.80 -16.08
N ARG A 7 5.39 -3.94 -16.38
CA ARG A 7 5.42 -4.55 -17.72
C ARG A 7 4.03 -4.45 -18.29
N GLU A 8 3.92 -3.79 -19.43
CA GLU A 8 2.64 -3.65 -20.13
C GLU A 8 2.55 -4.68 -21.24
N THR A 9 1.76 -5.72 -20.99
CA THR A 9 1.28 -6.65 -22.03
C THR A 9 -0.24 -6.70 -21.99
N LYS A 10 -0.86 -7.42 -22.93
CA LYS A 10 -2.32 -7.66 -22.88
C LYS A 10 -2.74 -8.42 -21.61
N ASP A 11 -1.85 -9.25 -21.07
CA ASP A 11 -2.17 -10.19 -20.00
C ASP A 11 -1.66 -9.76 -18.63
N VAL A 12 -0.71 -8.81 -18.57
CA VAL A 12 -0.07 -8.35 -17.33
C VAL A 12 0.11 -6.82 -17.36
N VAL A 13 -0.23 -6.17 -16.25
CA VAL A 13 -0.10 -4.72 -16.06
C VAL A 13 0.99 -4.37 -15.03
N SER A 14 1.31 -5.26 -14.09
CA SER A 14 2.41 -5.06 -13.15
C SER A 14 2.95 -6.37 -12.61
N VAL A 15 4.25 -6.39 -12.32
CA VAL A 15 4.96 -7.57 -11.84
C VAL A 15 5.76 -7.21 -10.59
N LEU A 16 5.72 -8.08 -9.59
CA LEU A 16 6.69 -8.10 -8.50
C LEU A 16 7.68 -9.23 -8.77
N SER A 17 8.97 -8.91 -8.77
CA SER A 17 10.05 -9.85 -9.09
C SER A 17 11.05 -9.96 -7.95
N ALA A 18 11.52 -11.18 -7.71
CA ALA A 18 12.60 -11.50 -6.79
C ALA A 18 13.91 -11.75 -7.52
N PHE A 19 15.01 -11.30 -6.92
CA PHE A 19 16.36 -11.54 -7.42
C PHE A 19 17.36 -11.58 -6.26
N ALA A 20 18.50 -12.23 -6.49
CA ALA A 20 19.60 -12.24 -5.54
C ALA A 20 20.25 -10.84 -5.48
N ALA A 21 20.47 -10.33 -4.27
CA ALA A 21 21.08 -9.01 -4.05
C ALA A 21 22.61 -9.08 -4.17
N LYS A 22 23.10 -9.38 -5.38
CA LYS A 22 24.54 -9.49 -5.69
C LYS A 22 24.83 -8.82 -7.03
N PRO A 23 26.01 -8.18 -7.22
CA PRO A 23 26.39 -7.64 -8.51
C PRO A 23 26.35 -8.69 -9.62
N GLY A 24 25.90 -8.31 -10.82
CA GLY A 24 25.88 -9.18 -12.01
C GLY A 24 24.73 -10.19 -12.09
N VAL A 25 23.79 -10.20 -11.14
CA VAL A 25 22.60 -11.07 -11.21
C VAL A 25 21.65 -10.60 -12.31
N THR A 26 21.41 -11.46 -13.30
CA THR A 26 20.47 -11.21 -14.40
C THR A 26 19.18 -12.03 -14.27
N THR A 27 19.21 -13.13 -13.50
CA THR A 27 18.04 -13.98 -13.29
C THR A 27 17.05 -13.34 -12.31
N GLN A 28 15.79 -13.31 -12.73
CA GLN A 28 14.66 -12.81 -11.94
C GLN A 28 13.59 -13.89 -11.84
N ILE A 29 12.98 -14.00 -10.68
CA ILE A 29 11.81 -14.84 -10.43
C ILE A 29 10.61 -13.91 -10.37
N GLU A 30 9.67 -14.05 -11.30
CA GLU A 30 8.37 -13.38 -11.18
C GLU A 30 7.64 -13.91 -9.95
N SER A 31 7.52 -13.11 -8.89
CA SER A 31 6.87 -13.51 -7.64
C SER A 31 5.35 -13.37 -7.71
N LEU A 32 4.85 -12.34 -8.39
CA LEU A 32 3.44 -12.03 -8.56
C LEU A 32 3.24 -11.20 -9.83
N SER A 33 2.21 -11.49 -10.62
CA SER A 33 1.72 -10.61 -11.68
C SER A 33 0.28 -10.17 -11.42
N LEU A 34 -0.02 -8.91 -11.73
CA LEU A 34 -1.36 -8.34 -11.65
C LEU A 34 -1.81 -7.93 -13.05
N THR A 35 -3.01 -8.32 -13.42
CA THR A 35 -3.56 -8.10 -14.77
C THR A 35 -4.28 -6.76 -14.91
N ASN A 36 -4.74 -6.17 -13.80
CA ASN A 36 -5.60 -4.98 -13.85
C ASN A 36 -5.28 -3.90 -12.81
N ARG A 37 -4.18 -4.04 -12.04
CA ARG A 37 -3.75 -3.05 -11.04
C ARG A 37 -2.26 -2.80 -11.12
N LEU A 38 -1.87 -1.55 -10.93
CA LEU A 38 -0.49 -1.12 -10.84
C LEU A 38 0.02 -1.27 -9.40
N ILE A 39 1.22 -1.83 -9.22
CA ILE A 39 1.90 -1.90 -7.91
C ILE A 39 2.73 -0.63 -7.73
N TYR A 40 2.34 0.25 -6.80
CA TYR A 40 3.06 1.51 -6.56
C TYR A 40 4.11 1.38 -5.46
N GLY A 41 3.86 0.50 -4.50
CA GLY A 41 4.77 0.26 -3.39
C GLY A 41 4.49 -1.08 -2.74
N PHE A 42 5.50 -1.57 -2.03
CA PHE A 42 5.38 -2.77 -1.21
C PHE A 42 6.30 -2.69 0.00
N CYS A 43 5.96 -3.45 1.03
CA CYS A 43 6.86 -3.72 2.14
C CYS A 43 6.64 -5.14 2.67
N PHE A 44 7.62 -5.60 3.45
CA PHE A 44 7.50 -6.85 4.20
C PHE A 44 6.98 -6.57 5.59
N HIS A 45 6.26 -7.53 6.16
CA HIS A 45 5.98 -7.52 7.58
C HIS A 45 7.29 -7.56 8.40
N PRO A 46 7.39 -6.91 9.58
CA PRO A 46 8.59 -7.01 10.43
C PRO A 46 8.94 -8.46 10.82
N LYS A 47 7.93 -9.32 10.91
CA LYS A 47 8.04 -10.78 11.16
C LYS A 47 8.00 -11.63 9.89
N PHE A 48 8.43 -11.10 8.75
CA PHE A 48 8.35 -11.78 7.45
C PHE A 48 9.01 -13.17 7.44
N THR A 49 10.11 -13.34 8.16
CA THR A 49 10.80 -14.64 8.28
C THR A 49 9.92 -15.72 8.91
N ASP A 50 8.91 -15.32 9.69
CA ASP A 50 7.99 -16.23 10.35
C ASP A 50 6.71 -16.37 9.51
N ASN A 51 6.05 -15.25 9.20
CA ASN A 51 4.71 -15.25 8.59
C ASN A 51 4.67 -15.16 7.06
N GLY A 52 5.73 -14.69 6.42
CA GLY A 52 5.80 -14.57 4.96
C GLY A 52 4.92 -13.46 4.39
N PHE A 53 4.46 -12.52 5.22
CA PHE A 53 3.52 -11.48 4.80
C PHE A 53 4.18 -10.34 4.03
N VAL A 54 3.60 -10.03 2.87
CA VAL A 54 3.98 -8.92 1.99
C VAL A 54 2.77 -8.01 1.84
N TYR A 55 2.97 -6.70 1.96
CA TYR A 55 1.93 -5.70 1.77
C TYR A 55 2.16 -4.95 0.47
N LEU A 56 1.12 -4.82 -0.35
CA LEU A 56 1.16 -4.11 -1.63
C LEU A 56 0.20 -2.92 -1.60
N HIS A 57 0.70 -1.74 -1.98
CA HIS A 57 -0.11 -0.59 -2.35
C HIS A 57 -0.37 -0.63 -3.86
N THR A 58 -1.64 -0.68 -4.27
CA THR A 58 -2.02 -0.83 -5.68
C THR A 58 -3.08 0.18 -6.13
N SER A 59 -2.91 0.72 -7.33
CA SER A 59 -3.86 1.62 -7.99
C SER A 59 -4.55 0.90 -9.15
N GLY A 60 -5.87 1.07 -9.29
CA GLY A 60 -6.64 0.53 -10.41
C GLY A 60 -8.15 0.44 -10.15
N PRO A 61 -8.94 -0.10 -11.09
CA PRO A 61 -8.51 -0.70 -12.35
C PRO A 61 -7.90 0.31 -13.34
N ARG A 62 -7.03 -0.17 -14.24
CA ARG A 62 -6.40 0.65 -15.30
C ARG A 62 -7.43 1.13 -16.34
N ARG A 63 -7.21 2.29 -16.96
CA ARG A 63 -8.03 2.81 -18.07
C ARG A 63 -8.08 1.81 -19.23
N GLY A 64 -9.29 1.57 -19.76
CA GLY A 64 -9.55 0.69 -20.91
C GLY A 64 -10.48 -0.49 -20.59
N GLU A 65 -10.34 -1.09 -19.41
CA GLU A 65 -11.18 -2.21 -18.97
C GLU A 65 -11.95 -1.84 -17.71
N GLY A 66 -13.26 -1.61 -17.82
CA GLY A 66 -14.12 -1.37 -16.65
C GLY A 66 -13.68 -0.18 -15.79
N ALA A 67 -13.10 0.87 -16.40
CA ALA A 67 -12.48 2.04 -15.75
C ALA A 67 -13.45 2.95 -14.95
N LYS A 68 -14.57 2.41 -14.49
CA LYS A 68 -15.42 2.99 -13.46
C LYS A 68 -14.86 2.56 -12.10
N ASN A 69 -14.91 3.45 -11.10
CA ASN A 69 -14.51 3.16 -9.71
C ASN A 69 -13.00 2.91 -9.51
N LYS A 70 -12.13 3.72 -10.13
CA LYS A 70 -10.69 3.70 -9.85
C LYS A 70 -10.45 3.98 -8.36
N ASN A 71 -9.62 3.15 -7.75
CA ASN A 71 -9.34 3.18 -6.33
C ASN A 71 -7.88 2.80 -6.05
N CYS A 72 -7.43 3.19 -4.87
CA CYS A 72 -6.20 2.70 -4.27
C CYS A 72 -6.52 1.70 -3.17
N ARG A 73 -5.63 0.72 -3.01
CA ARG A 73 -5.81 -0.36 -2.05
C ARG A 73 -4.48 -0.83 -1.49
N VAL A 74 -4.44 -1.00 -0.17
CA VAL A 74 -3.40 -1.78 0.51
C VAL A 74 -3.93 -3.19 0.80
N SER A 75 -3.14 -4.18 0.43
CA SER A 75 -3.50 -5.60 0.59
C SER A 75 -2.32 -6.40 1.13
N ARG A 76 -2.60 -7.37 2.00
CA ARG A 76 -1.64 -8.35 2.51
C ARG A 76 -1.70 -9.62 1.66
N TRP A 77 -0.55 -10.19 1.38
CA TRP A 77 -0.34 -11.43 0.66
C TRP A 77 0.65 -12.31 1.41
N THR A 78 0.67 -13.61 1.10
CA THR A 78 1.61 -14.57 1.66
C THR A 78 2.57 -15.06 0.59
N MET A 79 3.87 -14.98 0.88
CA MET A 79 4.94 -15.49 0.03
C MET A 79 5.45 -16.83 0.54
N ASP A 80 5.52 -17.82 -0.35
CA ASP A 80 6.42 -18.95 -0.15
C ASP A 80 7.86 -18.44 -0.26
N ARG A 81 8.56 -18.40 0.87
CA ARG A 81 9.92 -17.87 0.98
C ARG A 81 10.98 -18.77 0.33
N ARG A 82 10.69 -20.06 0.11
CA ARG A 82 11.59 -20.99 -0.58
C ARG A 82 11.44 -20.85 -2.09
N ALA A 83 10.21 -20.82 -2.57
CA ALA A 83 9.92 -20.66 -4.00
C ALA A 83 10.02 -19.20 -4.48
N LEU A 84 10.00 -18.23 -3.55
CA LEU A 84 9.90 -16.78 -3.82
C LEU A 84 8.68 -16.42 -4.67
N LYS A 85 7.57 -17.13 -4.43
CA LYS A 85 6.28 -16.96 -5.13
C LYS A 85 5.21 -16.50 -4.15
N ILE A 86 4.39 -15.55 -4.57
CA ILE A 86 3.24 -15.09 -3.80
C ILE A 86 2.01 -15.91 -4.21
N ASP A 87 1.30 -16.44 -3.22
CA ASP A 87 0.04 -17.13 -3.45
C ASP A 87 -1.07 -16.11 -3.76
N HIS A 88 -1.63 -16.19 -4.98
CA HIS A 88 -2.71 -15.30 -5.42
C HIS A 88 -3.98 -15.43 -4.56
N SER A 89 -4.24 -16.61 -4.01
CA SER A 89 -5.43 -16.88 -3.20
C SER A 89 -5.32 -16.28 -1.79
N SER A 90 -4.11 -15.97 -1.34
CA SER A 90 -3.82 -15.44 0.01
C SER A 90 -4.18 -13.96 0.21
N ARG A 91 -4.65 -13.27 -0.84
CA ARG A 91 -4.92 -11.83 -0.80
C ARG A 91 -5.97 -11.49 0.26
N LEU A 92 -5.57 -10.67 1.22
CA LEU A 92 -6.44 -9.99 2.15
C LEU A 92 -6.43 -8.48 1.87
N ASN A 93 -7.58 -7.90 1.54
CA ASN A 93 -7.71 -6.44 1.40
C ASN A 93 -7.67 -5.81 2.80
N ILE A 94 -6.72 -4.90 3.05
CA ILE A 94 -6.56 -4.25 4.36
C ILE A 94 -7.39 -2.96 4.42
N ILE A 95 -7.15 -2.05 3.48
CA ILE A 95 -7.85 -0.76 3.38
C ILE A 95 -7.92 -0.30 1.93
N GLN A 96 -8.99 0.40 1.56
CA GLN A 96 -9.25 0.88 0.20
C GLN A 96 -9.95 2.24 0.23
N TRP A 97 -9.68 3.09 -0.76
CA TRP A 97 -10.34 4.37 -0.99
C TRP A 97 -10.38 4.71 -2.47
N ASP A 98 -11.39 5.48 -2.89
CA ASP A 98 -11.50 5.94 -4.27
C ASP A 98 -10.40 6.96 -4.59
N SER A 99 -9.85 6.86 -5.80
CA SER A 99 -8.76 7.72 -6.25
C SER A 99 -8.66 7.71 -7.77
N ASN A 100 -8.57 8.87 -8.39
CA ASN A 100 -8.42 9.01 -9.85
C ASN A 100 -7.02 9.46 -10.28
N GLY A 101 -6.15 9.83 -9.35
CA GLY A 101 -4.79 10.30 -9.59
C GLY A 101 -4.15 10.71 -8.27
N HIS A 102 -2.89 11.13 -8.29
CA HIS A 102 -2.13 11.44 -7.07
C HIS A 102 -2.34 10.38 -5.98
N ASP A 103 -2.05 9.15 -6.33
CA ASP A 103 -2.43 8.01 -5.51
C ASP A 103 -1.57 7.86 -4.24
N GLY A 104 -0.49 8.65 -4.09
CA GLY A 104 0.55 8.35 -3.12
C GLY A 104 1.29 7.07 -3.54
N GLY A 105 1.35 6.09 -2.64
CA GLY A 105 1.93 4.78 -2.97
C GLY A 105 2.87 4.19 -1.93
N GLY A 106 3.22 4.97 -0.92
CA GLY A 106 4.09 4.56 0.16
C GLY A 106 3.39 3.58 1.09
N VAL A 107 4.08 2.49 1.41
CA VAL A 107 3.67 1.53 2.44
C VAL A 107 4.93 1.06 3.16
N VAL A 108 5.00 1.24 4.47
CA VAL A 108 6.17 0.90 5.30
C VAL A 108 5.75 0.59 6.72
N PHE A 109 6.51 -0.26 7.41
CA PHE A 109 6.37 -0.41 8.86
C PHE A 109 7.26 0.59 9.60
N GLY A 110 6.69 1.27 10.58
CA GLY A 110 7.45 2.07 11.54
C GLY A 110 8.14 1.20 12.59
N ASN A 111 9.03 1.81 13.37
CA ASN A 111 9.71 1.13 14.48
C ASN A 111 8.74 0.74 15.62
N ASP A 112 7.56 1.33 15.64
CA ASP A 112 6.45 0.99 16.54
C ASP A 112 5.65 -0.26 16.11
N GLY A 113 5.99 -0.85 14.97
CA GLY A 113 5.31 -2.02 14.41
C GLY A 113 4.01 -1.70 13.66
N MET A 114 3.67 -0.42 13.49
CA MET A 114 2.47 -0.01 12.77
C MET A 114 2.73 0.10 11.28
N LEU A 115 1.68 -0.14 10.49
CA LEU A 115 1.73 0.04 9.04
C LEU A 115 1.37 1.49 8.69
N TYR A 116 2.33 2.19 8.09
CA TYR A 116 2.16 3.55 7.56
C TYR A 116 1.87 3.50 6.07
N ILE A 117 0.89 4.29 5.64
CA ILE A 117 0.41 4.31 4.25
C ILE A 117 0.30 5.77 3.81
N THR A 118 0.89 6.12 2.66
CA THR A 118 0.72 7.46 2.09
C THR A 118 -0.36 7.47 1.03
N THR A 119 -1.23 8.48 1.10
CA THR A 119 -2.33 8.70 0.17
C THR A 119 -2.27 10.15 -0.32
N GLY A 120 -2.50 10.38 -1.60
CA GLY A 120 -2.63 11.74 -2.13
C GLY A 120 -4.08 12.18 -2.27
N ASP A 121 -4.28 13.29 -2.97
CA ASP A 121 -5.56 14.01 -3.05
C ASP A 121 -6.63 13.32 -3.90
N GLY A 122 -6.26 12.26 -4.63
CA GLY A 122 -7.19 11.47 -5.43
C GLY A 122 -7.55 12.07 -6.79
N THR A 123 -6.90 13.16 -7.20
CA THR A 123 -7.15 13.88 -8.46
C THR A 123 -5.94 13.76 -9.40
N SER A 124 -6.16 13.99 -10.70
CA SER A 124 -5.09 13.81 -11.70
C SER A 124 -4.23 15.05 -11.96
N ASP A 125 -4.58 16.22 -11.42
CA ASP A 125 -3.87 17.48 -11.69
C ASP A 125 -3.92 18.47 -10.51
N SER A 126 -5.06 19.11 -10.26
CA SER A 126 -5.25 20.00 -9.10
C SER A 126 -6.23 19.37 -8.11
N ASP A 127 -6.04 19.64 -6.81
CA ASP A 127 -6.94 19.19 -5.73
C ASP A 127 -8.28 19.94 -5.76
N VAL A 128 -9.07 19.69 -6.81
CA VAL A 128 -10.42 20.23 -7.02
C VAL A 128 -11.40 19.77 -5.95
N ASN A 129 -11.06 18.70 -5.23
CA ASN A 129 -11.85 18.11 -4.15
C ASN A 129 -11.49 18.69 -2.76
N VAL A 130 -10.48 19.55 -2.69
CA VAL A 130 -9.99 20.23 -1.48
C VAL A 130 -9.76 19.25 -0.32
N THR A 131 -9.18 18.10 -0.64
CA THR A 131 -9.03 16.95 0.27
C THR A 131 -7.92 17.14 1.30
N GLY A 132 -6.94 18.02 1.03
CA GLY A 132 -5.80 18.27 1.91
C GLY A 132 -6.19 18.62 3.36
N GLN A 133 -7.21 19.47 3.54
CA GLN A 133 -7.65 19.92 4.86
C GLN A 133 -8.82 19.10 5.43
N ARG A 134 -9.38 18.16 4.67
CA ARG A 134 -10.47 17.30 5.12
C ARG A 134 -9.95 16.19 5.99
N ILE A 135 -10.50 16.02 7.18
CA ILE A 135 -10.11 14.97 8.13
C ILE A 135 -11.02 13.74 8.06
N ASP A 136 -12.12 13.82 7.32
CA ASP A 136 -13.15 12.78 7.18
C ASP A 136 -12.91 11.82 6.00
N LEU A 137 -11.81 12.01 5.26
CA LEU A 137 -11.40 11.19 4.12
C LEU A 137 -10.04 10.50 4.36
N LEU A 138 -9.83 9.37 3.68
CA LEU A 138 -8.53 8.69 3.63
C LEU A 138 -7.54 9.33 2.65
N LEU A 139 -7.96 10.33 1.87
CA LEU A 139 -7.15 11.06 0.88
C LEU A 139 -6.30 12.14 1.53
N SER A 140 -5.14 12.44 0.94
CA SER A 140 -4.18 13.45 1.41
C SER A 140 -3.63 13.18 2.81
N LYS A 141 -3.28 11.91 3.10
CA LYS A 141 -2.87 11.45 4.43
C LYS A 141 -1.53 10.74 4.45
N VAL A 142 -0.93 10.76 5.63
CA VAL A 142 -0.23 9.58 6.15
C VAL A 142 -1.21 8.88 7.08
N LEU A 143 -1.55 7.63 6.77
CA LEU A 143 -2.36 6.76 7.61
C LEU A 143 -1.45 5.89 8.47
N ARG A 144 -1.91 5.50 9.66
CA ARG A 144 -1.24 4.58 10.58
C ARG A 144 -2.25 3.60 11.17
N ILE A 145 -2.02 2.30 10.93
CA ILE A 145 -2.92 1.21 11.35
C ILE A 145 -2.13 0.03 11.95
N ASP A 146 -2.77 -0.73 12.85
CA ASP A 146 -2.24 -1.96 13.42
C ASP A 146 -2.83 -3.17 12.67
N VAL A 147 -2.00 -3.83 11.86
CA VAL A 147 -2.39 -5.00 11.06
C VAL A 147 -2.20 -6.34 11.77
N ASP A 148 -1.54 -6.33 12.94
CA ASP A 148 -1.34 -7.51 13.79
C ASP A 148 -2.51 -7.74 14.75
N ARG A 149 -3.36 -6.71 14.96
CA ARG A 149 -4.52 -6.77 15.83
C ARG A 149 -5.82 -6.44 15.07
N PRO A 150 -6.30 -7.31 14.17
CA PRO A 150 -7.56 -7.11 13.47
C PRO A 150 -8.74 -7.06 14.45
N ARG A 151 -9.78 -6.28 14.14
CA ARG A 151 -10.98 -6.12 14.96
C ARG A 151 -12.21 -6.69 14.26
N GLY A 152 -12.60 -7.90 14.63
CA GLY A 152 -13.75 -8.58 14.04
C GLY A 152 -13.57 -8.78 12.54
N LYS A 153 -14.44 -8.18 11.72
CA LYS A 153 -14.35 -8.23 10.25
C LYS A 153 -13.38 -7.20 9.66
N VAL A 154 -12.90 -6.24 10.46
CA VAL A 154 -11.93 -5.24 10.00
C VAL A 154 -10.53 -5.84 10.14
N PRO A 155 -9.74 -5.92 9.06
CA PRO A 155 -8.46 -6.63 9.02
C PRO A 155 -7.29 -5.85 9.67
N TYR A 156 -7.61 -4.81 10.44
CA TYR A 156 -6.67 -4.00 11.22
C TYR A 156 -7.42 -3.39 12.41
N SER A 157 -6.68 -2.77 13.33
CA SER A 157 -7.22 -1.86 14.34
C SER A 157 -6.53 -0.50 14.28
N ILE A 158 -7.12 0.45 15.00
CA ILE A 158 -6.58 1.80 15.11
C ILE A 158 -5.69 1.86 16.36
N PRO A 159 -4.42 2.27 16.22
CA PRO A 159 -3.59 2.54 17.39
C PRO A 159 -4.22 3.59 18.30
N PRO A 160 -4.27 3.38 19.62
CA PRO A 160 -4.98 4.26 20.55
C PRO A 160 -4.33 5.64 20.72
N ASP A 161 -3.09 5.79 20.26
CA ASP A 161 -2.28 7.01 20.24
C ASP A 161 -2.36 7.76 18.90
N ASN A 162 -3.19 7.33 17.94
CA ASN A 162 -3.43 8.11 16.72
C ASN A 162 -4.06 9.48 17.07
N PRO A 163 -3.64 10.58 16.43
CA PRO A 163 -3.99 11.94 16.86
C PRO A 163 -5.48 12.31 16.70
N PHE A 164 -6.21 11.60 15.83
CA PHE A 164 -7.59 11.96 15.48
C PHE A 164 -8.66 11.02 16.06
N ILE A 165 -8.30 10.10 16.96
CA ILE A 165 -9.24 9.08 17.47
C ILE A 165 -10.45 9.65 18.23
N LYS A 166 -10.29 10.84 18.83
CA LYS A 166 -11.35 11.54 19.59
C LYS A 166 -11.96 12.69 18.80
N THR A 167 -11.50 12.94 17.57
CA THR A 167 -11.96 14.05 16.75
C THR A 167 -13.25 13.65 16.02
N PRO A 168 -14.39 14.32 16.27
CA PRO A 168 -15.64 13.96 15.62
C PRO A 168 -15.51 13.96 14.10
N LYS A 169 -16.05 12.92 13.45
CA LYS A 169 -16.05 12.70 11.98
C LYS A 169 -14.68 12.50 11.34
N ALA A 170 -13.58 12.57 12.09
CA ALA A 170 -12.27 12.30 11.55
C ALA A 170 -12.12 10.81 11.22
N ARG A 171 -11.30 10.51 10.22
CA ARG A 171 -10.81 9.15 9.95
C ARG A 171 -9.77 8.78 11.00
N PRO A 172 -10.07 7.83 11.90
CA PRO A 172 -9.18 7.50 13.00
C PRO A 172 -7.85 6.86 12.54
N GLU A 173 -7.78 6.41 11.29
CA GLU A 173 -6.56 5.97 10.62
C GLU A 173 -5.54 7.10 10.40
N THR A 174 -5.96 8.37 10.46
CA THR A 174 -5.11 9.51 10.14
C THR A 174 -3.99 9.69 11.17
N TRP A 175 -2.74 9.71 10.68
CA TRP A 175 -1.57 10.14 11.44
C TRP A 175 -1.20 11.59 11.13
N ALA A 176 -1.20 11.95 9.84
CA ALA A 176 -0.98 13.32 9.36
C ALA A 176 -1.85 13.59 8.13
N HIS A 177 -2.14 14.86 7.83
CA HIS A 177 -2.91 15.26 6.66
C HIS A 177 -2.32 16.49 5.96
N GLY A 178 -2.84 16.85 4.79
CA GLY A 178 -2.40 18.02 4.01
C GLY A 178 -1.51 17.70 2.82
N PHE A 179 -1.40 16.42 2.42
CA PHE A 179 -0.50 16.00 1.35
C PHE A 179 -1.18 16.02 -0.03
N ARG A 180 -0.48 16.52 -1.05
CA ARG A 180 -0.96 16.47 -2.45
C ARG A 180 -0.72 15.09 -3.07
N ASN A 181 0.54 14.69 -3.25
CA ASN A 181 0.92 13.39 -3.80
C ASN A 181 2.18 12.83 -3.13
N PRO A 182 2.08 12.31 -1.91
CA PRO A 182 3.22 11.77 -1.17
C PRO A 182 3.60 10.38 -1.70
N TRP A 183 4.51 10.32 -2.67
CA TRP A 183 4.89 9.09 -3.37
C TRP A 183 5.52 8.02 -2.47
N ARG A 184 6.72 8.28 -1.93
CA ARG A 184 7.46 7.35 -1.09
C ARG A 184 7.53 7.86 0.34
N ILE A 185 7.58 6.93 1.28
CA ILE A 185 7.87 7.16 2.69
C ILE A 185 8.93 6.16 3.13
N THR A 186 9.76 6.58 4.08
CA THR A 186 10.65 5.70 4.83
C THR A 186 10.50 6.03 6.29
N ALA A 187 10.59 5.02 7.15
CA ALA A 187 10.88 5.22 8.56
C ALA A 187 12.40 5.34 8.72
N ASP A 188 12.87 6.27 9.54
CA ASP A 188 14.28 6.29 9.90
C ASP A 188 14.57 5.09 10.81
N ARG A 189 15.60 4.31 10.46
CA ARG A 189 15.87 3.06 11.19
C ARG A 189 16.37 3.30 12.63
N LYS A 190 16.95 4.47 12.92
CA LYS A 190 17.50 4.79 14.23
C LYS A 190 16.47 5.50 15.11
N THR A 191 15.72 6.44 14.56
CA THR A 191 14.84 7.33 15.32
C THR A 191 13.36 7.09 15.12
N GLY A 192 12.98 6.34 14.08
CA GLY A 192 11.59 6.23 13.61
C GLY A 192 11.29 7.30 12.58
#